data_AF-A0A353LJB7-F1
#
_entry.id   AF-A0A353LJB7-F1
#
_cell.length_a   1.000
_cell.length_b   1.000
_cell.length_c   1.000
_cell.angle_alpha   90.00
_cell.angle_beta   90.00
_cell.angle_gamma   90.00
#
_symmetry.space_group_name_H-M   'P 1'
#
loop_
_entity.id
_entity.type
_entity.pdbx_description
1 polymer ?
#
loop_
_entity_poly.entity_id
_entity_poly.type
_entity_poly.pdbx_seq_one_letter_code
_entity_poly.pdbx_strand_id
1 'polypeptide(L)'
;RYYSNIVGKFGSPVQAALKKLSGMGIETICSTHGPVWTQPDTLGKVVSLYDRLSRYESENGLVIAYGSMYGNTEQLAEIIAAAAAENGARNIIMHNVSKSHESEVLRDIFKYRGLIIGSPTYNNKLYPAVESLLSALQNRNVKNKFFSFFSGHTWADGAKRELKAFAEGMEFETICESVEMKQSLNRNVMENAYALGKAMAERLHSGDAVIPHKTTCH
;
A
#
# COMPACT_ATOMS: atom_id res chain seq x y z
N ARG A 1 10.17 -9.39 1.41
CA ARG A 1 10.79 -8.66 0.28
C ARG A 1 10.80 -9.51 -0.99
N TYR A 2 11.38 -10.72 -1.00
CA TYR A 2 11.39 -11.58 -2.21
C TYR A 2 9.98 -11.84 -2.76
N TYR A 3 9.07 -12.32 -1.90
CA TYR A 3 7.70 -12.65 -2.32
C TYR A 3 7.00 -11.46 -3.01
N SER A 4 6.91 -10.30 -2.34
CA SER A 4 6.25 -9.11 -2.88
C SER A 4 6.84 -8.61 -4.21
N ASN A 5 8.16 -8.77 -4.39
CA ASN A 5 8.85 -8.25 -5.57
C ASN A 5 8.82 -9.21 -6.76
N ILE A 6 8.89 -10.51 -6.53
CA ILE A 6 9.08 -11.53 -7.59
C ILE A 6 7.83 -12.39 -7.78
N VAL A 7 7.26 -12.87 -6.68
CA VAL A 7 6.18 -13.88 -6.69
C VAL A 7 4.80 -13.24 -6.58
N GLY A 8 4.70 -11.99 -6.11
CA GLY A 8 3.47 -11.36 -5.65
C GLY A 8 2.27 -11.47 -6.61
N LYS A 9 2.52 -11.43 -7.93
CA LYS A 9 1.50 -11.60 -8.97
C LYS A 9 0.89 -13.00 -9.02
N PHE A 10 1.67 -14.02 -8.66
CA PHE A 10 1.39 -15.44 -8.88
C PHE A 10 0.79 -16.12 -7.63
N GLY A 11 -0.09 -15.42 -6.91
CA GLY A 11 -0.78 -15.98 -5.73
C GLY A 11 -1.53 -17.29 -6.02
N SER A 12 -2.32 -17.35 -7.11
CA SER A 12 -3.09 -18.56 -7.44
C SER A 12 -2.21 -19.79 -7.74
N PRO A 13 -1.13 -19.68 -8.54
CA PRO A 13 -0.14 -20.75 -8.66
C PRO A 13 0.45 -21.22 -7.33
N VAL A 14 0.77 -20.30 -6.41
CA VAL A 14 1.30 -20.65 -5.08
C VAL A 14 0.27 -21.45 -4.28
N GLN A 15 -0.99 -21.01 -4.24
CA GLN A 15 -2.08 -21.74 -3.59
C GLN A 15 -2.27 -23.16 -4.15
N ALA A 16 -2.23 -23.30 -5.48
CA ALA A 16 -2.33 -24.60 -6.13
C ALA A 16 -1.15 -25.53 -5.80
N ALA A 17 0.07 -24.99 -5.71
CA ALA A 17 1.24 -25.74 -5.30
C ALA A 17 1.13 -26.19 -3.83
N LEU A 18 0.78 -25.28 -2.92
CA LEU A 18 0.60 -25.60 -1.49
C LEU A 18 -0.47 -26.67 -1.27
N LYS A 19 -1.59 -26.61 -2.01
CA LYS A 19 -2.64 -27.64 -1.95
C LYS A 19 -2.16 -29.03 -2.39
N LYS A 20 -1.28 -29.12 -3.40
CA LYS A 20 -0.70 -30.41 -3.82
C LYS A 20 0.23 -30.99 -2.76
N LEU A 21 0.87 -30.13 -1.97
CA LEU A 21 1.82 -30.53 -0.93
C LEU A 21 1.15 -30.82 0.43
N SER A 22 -0.11 -30.45 0.64
CA SER A 22 -0.76 -30.49 1.97
C SER A 22 -0.91 -31.88 2.59
N GLY A 23 -0.76 -32.95 1.80
CA GLY A 23 -0.77 -34.34 2.27
C GLY A 23 0.62 -34.95 2.51
N MET A 24 1.70 -34.20 2.28
CA MET A 24 3.07 -34.67 2.43
C MET A 24 3.75 -34.03 3.64
N GLY A 25 4.49 -34.81 4.42
CA GLY A 25 5.36 -34.28 5.46
C GLY A 25 6.53 -33.53 4.83
N ILE A 26 6.61 -32.21 5.06
CA ILE A 26 7.73 -31.39 4.59
C ILE A 26 8.77 -31.33 5.71
N GLU A 27 9.87 -32.05 5.53
CA GLU A 27 10.98 -32.08 6.49
C GLU A 27 12.06 -31.04 6.16
N THR A 28 12.19 -30.63 4.90
CA THR A 28 13.23 -29.68 4.47
C THR A 28 12.79 -28.91 3.21
N ILE A 29 13.11 -27.62 3.15
CA ILE A 29 12.94 -26.78 1.95
C ILE A 29 14.31 -26.27 1.51
N CYS A 30 14.75 -26.72 0.35
CA CYS A 30 15.99 -26.29 -0.30
C CYS A 30 15.68 -25.23 -1.36
N SER A 31 15.66 -23.95 -0.99
CA SER A 31 15.46 -22.86 -1.96
C SER A 31 16.72 -22.60 -2.79
N THR A 32 16.54 -22.16 -4.04
CA THR A 32 17.66 -21.75 -4.92
C THR A 32 18.37 -20.49 -4.46
N HIS A 33 17.72 -19.68 -3.61
CA HIS A 33 18.26 -18.45 -3.05
C HIS A 33 17.98 -18.41 -1.54
N GLY A 34 18.98 -18.01 -0.76
CA GLY A 34 18.86 -17.87 0.69
C GLY A 34 19.11 -19.19 1.44
N PRO A 35 18.59 -19.30 2.67
CA PRO A 35 18.89 -20.43 3.55
C PRO A 35 18.12 -21.69 3.16
N VAL A 36 18.66 -22.84 3.56
CA VAL A 36 17.92 -24.11 3.59
C VAL A 36 17.15 -24.18 4.90
N TRP A 37 15.86 -24.49 4.82
CA TRP A 37 14.98 -24.57 5.97
C TRP A 37 14.88 -26.03 6.43
N THR A 38 15.41 -26.32 7.62
CA THR A 38 15.44 -27.68 8.19
C THR A 38 14.75 -27.78 9.53
N GLN A 39 14.49 -26.66 10.20
CA GLN A 39 13.86 -26.64 11.52
C GLN A 39 12.32 -26.64 11.37
N PRO A 40 11.58 -27.56 12.02
CA PRO A 40 10.13 -27.67 11.89
C PRO A 40 9.38 -26.34 12.13
N ASP A 41 9.78 -25.57 13.14
CA ASP A 41 9.15 -24.28 13.46
C ASP A 41 9.35 -23.22 12.37
N THR A 42 10.51 -23.20 11.71
CA THR A 42 10.79 -22.23 10.64
C THR A 42 10.13 -22.65 9.33
N LEU A 43 10.07 -23.95 9.06
CA LEU A 43 9.33 -24.51 7.93
C LEU A 43 7.86 -24.11 7.96
N GLY A 44 7.19 -24.33 9.09
CA GLY A 44 5.78 -23.93 9.26
C GLY A 44 5.57 -22.43 9.07
N LYS A 45 6.50 -21.59 9.57
CA LYS A 45 6.46 -20.13 9.40
C LYS A 45 6.62 -19.71 7.93
N VAL A 46 7.53 -20.33 7.18
CA VAL A 46 7.76 -20.00 5.77
C VAL A 46 6.55 -20.39 4.93
N VAL A 47 6.02 -21.60 5.12
CA VAL A 47 4.84 -22.10 4.39
C VAL A 47 3.60 -21.25 4.69
N SER A 48 3.33 -20.95 5.97
CA SER A 48 2.20 -20.10 6.37
C SER A 48 2.34 -18.67 5.85
N LEU A 49 3.56 -18.11 5.80
CA LEU A 49 3.80 -16.81 5.20
C LEU A 49 3.47 -16.82 3.70
N TYR A 50 3.89 -17.84 2.96
CA TYR A 50 3.56 -17.98 1.54
C TYR A 50 2.05 -18.18 1.31
N ASP A 51 1.38 -18.99 2.13
CA ASP A 51 -0.07 -19.19 2.06
C ASP A 51 -0.82 -17.86 2.27
N ARG A 52 -0.49 -17.14 3.35
CA ARG A 52 -1.09 -15.83 3.66
C ARG A 52 -0.87 -14.81 2.55
N LEU A 53 0.37 -14.64 2.10
CA LEU A 53 0.71 -13.65 1.08
C LEU A 53 0.10 -13.98 -0.30
N SER A 54 -0.05 -15.26 -0.63
CA SER A 54 -0.69 -15.68 -1.90
C SER A 54 -2.20 -15.50 -1.93
N ARG A 55 -2.84 -15.38 -0.76
CA ARG A 55 -4.24 -14.94 -0.61
C ARG A 55 -4.39 -13.42 -0.56
N TYR A 56 -3.30 -12.67 -0.69
CA TYR A 56 -3.25 -11.21 -0.49
C TYR A 56 -3.70 -10.78 0.92
N GLU A 57 -3.63 -11.69 1.88
CA GLU A 57 -4.01 -11.41 3.26
C GLU A 57 -2.94 -10.55 3.92
N SER A 58 -3.29 -9.28 4.13
CA SER A 58 -2.36 -8.29 4.68
C SER A 58 -2.64 -8.07 6.17
N GLU A 59 -1.62 -7.64 6.90
CA GLU A 59 -1.68 -7.28 8.31
C GLU A 59 -2.35 -5.90 8.50
N ASN A 60 -2.83 -5.65 9.71
CA ASN A 60 -3.35 -4.33 10.05
C ASN A 60 -2.20 -3.31 10.16
N GLY A 61 -2.30 -2.25 9.36
CA GLY A 61 -1.30 -1.20 9.25
C GLY A 61 -1.53 -0.33 8.02
N LEU A 62 -0.74 0.73 7.92
CA LEU A 62 -0.87 1.78 6.92
C LEU A 62 0.50 2.05 6.28
N VAL A 63 0.54 2.06 4.95
CA VAL A 63 1.66 2.61 4.19
C VAL A 63 1.24 3.92 3.54
N ILE A 64 2.05 4.96 3.75
CA ILE A 64 1.91 6.24 3.07
C ILE A 64 3.12 6.41 2.16
N ALA A 65 2.94 6.22 0.86
CA ALA A 65 3.99 6.37 -0.14
C ALA A 65 3.79 7.66 -0.92
N TYR A 66 4.78 8.55 -0.91
CA TYR A 66 4.64 9.86 -1.54
C TYR A 66 5.91 10.33 -2.26
N GLY A 67 5.71 11.12 -3.32
CA GLY A 67 6.76 11.95 -3.92
C GLY A 67 6.64 13.39 -3.40
N SER A 68 7.75 14.11 -3.27
CA SER A 68 7.73 15.52 -2.87
C SER A 68 8.91 16.27 -3.51
N MET A 69 8.64 17.46 -4.06
CA MET A 69 9.66 18.33 -4.64
C MET A 69 10.12 19.40 -3.67
N TYR A 70 9.16 20.07 -3.01
CA TYR A 70 9.41 21.24 -2.15
C TYR A 70 8.98 21.00 -0.69
N GLY A 71 8.70 19.76 -0.30
CA GLY A 71 8.30 19.43 1.07
C GLY A 71 6.80 19.60 1.37
N ASN A 72 6.01 20.31 0.55
CA ASN A 72 4.58 20.49 0.84
C ASN A 72 3.79 19.16 0.87
N THR A 73 4.05 18.27 -0.10
CA THR A 73 3.42 16.94 -0.15
C THR A 73 3.88 16.05 1.01
N GLU A 74 5.11 16.25 1.48
CA GLU A 74 5.68 15.54 2.63
C GLU A 74 5.00 15.97 3.94
N GLN A 75 4.86 17.27 4.17
CA GLN A 75 4.12 17.78 5.33
C GLN A 75 2.67 17.29 5.35
N LEU A 76 2.02 17.21 4.18
CA LEU A 76 0.67 16.65 4.09
C LEU A 76 0.64 15.16 4.47
N ALA A 77 1.63 14.39 4.03
CA ALA A 77 1.80 12.98 4.40
C ALA A 77 2.00 12.81 5.91
N GLU A 78 2.78 13.69 6.55
CA GLU A 78 3.03 13.69 7.99
C GLU A 78 1.76 13.98 8.80
N ILE A 79 0.94 14.96 8.36
CA ILE A 79 -0.35 15.27 9.01
C ILE A 79 -1.30 14.06 8.94
N ILE A 80 -1.39 13.43 7.78
CA ILE A 80 -2.21 12.21 7.59
C ILE A 80 -1.71 11.08 8.50
N ALA A 81 -0.40 10.87 8.58
CA ALA A 81 0.22 9.86 9.44
C ALA A 81 -0.08 10.11 10.92
N ALA A 82 0.08 11.36 11.37
CA ALA A 82 -0.20 11.77 12.74
C ALA A 82 -1.68 11.56 13.10
N ALA A 83 -2.59 12.01 12.24
CA ALA A 83 -4.02 11.83 12.43
C ALA A 83 -4.41 10.34 12.48
N ALA A 84 -3.84 9.50 11.61
CA ALA A 84 -4.08 8.06 11.65
C ALA A 84 -3.57 7.43 12.97
N ALA A 85 -2.40 7.86 13.45
CA ALA A 85 -1.82 7.38 14.71
C ALA A 85 -2.68 7.77 15.93
N GLU A 86 -3.13 9.02 15.99
CA GLU A 86 -4.01 9.56 17.04
C GLU A 86 -5.35 8.80 17.09
N ASN A 87 -5.84 8.34 15.93
CA ASN A 87 -7.05 7.54 15.81
C ASN A 87 -6.79 6.02 15.85
N GLY A 88 -5.63 5.61 16.41
CA GLY A 88 -5.35 4.24 16.84
C GLY A 88 -4.47 3.41 15.89
N ALA A 89 -4.14 3.90 14.69
CA ALA A 89 -3.33 3.12 13.76
C ALA A 89 -1.90 2.96 14.31
N ARG A 90 -1.48 1.71 14.54
CA ARG A 90 -0.18 1.43 15.19
C ARG A 90 0.98 1.28 14.20
N ASN A 91 0.76 0.48 13.15
CA ASN A 91 1.80 0.14 12.18
C ASN A 91 1.74 1.11 10.99
N ILE A 92 2.31 2.30 11.14
CA ILE A 92 2.36 3.30 10.06
C ILE A 92 3.78 3.37 9.51
N ILE A 93 3.92 3.18 8.19
CA ILE A 93 5.19 3.34 7.48
C ILE A 93 5.04 4.43 6.43
N MET A 94 5.95 5.40 6.46
CA MET A 94 6.04 6.46 5.47
C MET A 94 7.22 6.19 4.54
N HIS A 95 6.97 6.28 3.24
CA HIS A 95 7.99 6.17 2.20
C HIS A 95 7.99 7.41 1.32
N ASN A 96 9.07 8.18 1.38
CA ASN A 96 9.40 9.10 0.32
C ASN A 96 10.00 8.28 -0.84
N VAL A 97 9.25 8.12 -1.93
CA VAL A 97 9.64 7.22 -3.04
C VAL A 97 10.90 7.68 -3.78
N SER A 98 11.34 8.93 -3.60
CA SER A 98 12.62 9.42 -4.11
C SER A 98 13.81 8.98 -3.26
N LYS A 99 13.58 8.52 -2.03
CA LYS A 99 14.62 8.16 -1.05
C LYS A 99 14.59 6.68 -0.68
N SER A 100 13.40 6.08 -0.61
CA SER A 100 13.22 4.66 -0.29
C SER A 100 13.43 3.80 -1.53
N HIS A 101 14.09 2.65 -1.38
CA HIS A 101 14.22 1.71 -2.47
C HIS A 101 12.85 1.08 -2.77
N GLU A 102 12.43 1.07 -4.05
CA GLU A 102 11.11 0.58 -4.49
C GLU A 102 10.76 -0.80 -3.93
N SER A 103 11.70 -1.73 -3.90
CA SER A 103 11.48 -3.07 -3.35
C SER A 103 11.12 -3.14 -1.85
N GLU A 104 11.51 -2.15 -1.06
CA GLU A 104 11.10 -2.00 0.34
C GLU A 104 9.69 -1.43 0.43
N VAL A 105 9.39 -0.41 -0.37
CA VAL A 105 8.03 0.14 -0.51
C VAL A 105 7.06 -0.96 -0.88
N LEU A 106 7.39 -1.77 -1.90
CA LEU A 106 6.56 -2.91 -2.33
C LEU A 106 6.44 -4.00 -1.25
N ARG A 107 7.48 -4.23 -0.44
CA ARG A 107 7.39 -5.16 0.70
C ARG A 107 6.33 -4.69 1.69
N ASP A 108 6.35 -3.42 2.04
CA ASP A 108 5.48 -2.88 3.09
C ASP A 108 4.04 -2.73 2.58
N ILE A 109 3.85 -2.36 1.30
CA ILE A 109 2.52 -2.33 0.67
C ILE A 109 1.89 -3.73 0.61
N PHE A 110 2.67 -4.79 0.34
CA PHE A 110 2.14 -6.16 0.40
C PHE A 110 1.84 -6.60 1.84
N LYS A 111 2.58 -6.07 2.81
CA LYS A 111 2.44 -6.45 4.21
C LYS A 111 1.17 -5.86 4.82
N TYR A 112 0.84 -4.60 4.54
CA TYR A 112 -0.24 -3.89 5.23
C TYR A 112 -1.50 -3.66 4.38
N ARG A 113 -2.65 -3.58 5.04
CA ARG A 113 -3.96 -3.38 4.38
C ARG A 113 -4.22 -1.95 3.93
N GLY A 114 -3.75 -0.95 4.66
CA GLY A 114 -3.95 0.46 4.36
C GLY A 114 -2.87 0.99 3.42
N LEU A 115 -3.28 1.72 2.40
CA LEU A 115 -2.39 2.36 1.42
C LEU A 115 -2.88 3.76 1.10
N ILE A 116 -2.02 4.75 1.31
CA ILE A 116 -2.24 6.12 0.86
C ILE A 116 -1.10 6.52 -0.07
N ILE A 117 -1.43 7.03 -1.26
CA ILE A 117 -0.42 7.49 -2.22
C ILE A 117 -0.50 9.01 -2.42
N GLY A 118 0.64 9.68 -2.26
CA GLY A 118 0.78 11.12 -2.40
C GLY A 118 1.62 11.53 -3.60
N SER A 119 1.17 12.51 -4.39
CA SER A 119 2.00 13.02 -5.50
C SER A 119 1.75 14.49 -5.81
N PRO A 120 2.79 15.32 -5.98
CA PRO A 120 2.62 16.60 -6.65
C PRO A 120 2.36 16.38 -8.14
N THR A 121 1.65 17.31 -8.77
CA THR A 121 1.56 17.39 -10.21
C THR A 121 2.90 17.82 -10.78
N TYR A 122 3.46 16.98 -11.64
CA TYR A 122 4.70 17.22 -12.38
C TYR A 122 4.41 17.10 -13.88
N ASN A 123 4.57 18.19 -14.63
CA ASN A 123 4.27 18.23 -16.08
C ASN A 123 2.88 17.68 -16.44
N ASN A 124 1.84 18.11 -15.70
CA ASN A 124 0.44 17.65 -15.86
C ASN A 124 0.21 16.13 -15.67
N LYS A 125 1.18 15.47 -15.02
CA LYS A 125 1.16 14.04 -14.67
C LYS A 125 1.64 13.85 -13.22
N LEU A 126 1.86 12.60 -12.83
CA LEU A 126 2.46 12.25 -11.56
C LEU A 126 3.95 12.59 -11.50
N TYR A 127 4.44 12.80 -10.29
CA TYR A 127 5.86 12.76 -10.03
C TYR A 127 6.46 11.41 -10.48
N PRO A 128 7.59 11.38 -11.23
CA PRO A 128 8.07 10.17 -11.92
C PRO A 128 8.27 8.94 -11.02
N ALA A 129 8.78 9.13 -9.80
CA ALA A 129 8.98 8.03 -8.87
C ALA A 129 7.65 7.44 -8.35
N VAL A 130 6.59 8.25 -8.27
CA VAL A 130 5.24 7.78 -7.94
C VAL A 130 4.65 7.02 -9.13
N GLU A 131 4.85 7.50 -10.36
CA GLU A 131 4.43 6.80 -11.58
C GLU A 131 5.07 5.40 -11.69
N SER A 132 6.38 5.28 -11.41
CA SER A 132 7.07 3.98 -11.32
C SER A 132 6.41 3.06 -10.30
N LEU A 133 6.12 3.57 -9.10
CA LEU A 133 5.46 2.80 -8.06
C LEU A 133 4.07 2.30 -8.51
N LEU A 134 3.26 3.16 -9.12
CA LEU A 134 1.93 2.76 -9.61
C LEU A 134 2.05 1.64 -10.66
N SER A 135 2.97 1.78 -11.62
CA SER A 135 3.24 0.75 -12.61
C SER A 135 3.68 -0.56 -11.95
N ALA A 136 4.55 -0.50 -10.93
CA ALA A 136 5.00 -1.67 -10.19
C ALA A 136 3.87 -2.39 -9.44
N LEU A 137 2.90 -1.64 -8.91
CA LEU A 137 1.70 -2.18 -8.24
C LEU A 137 0.73 -2.83 -9.24
N GLN A 138 0.46 -2.16 -10.37
CA GLN A 138 -0.38 -2.70 -11.45
C GLN A 138 0.19 -3.98 -12.04
N ASN A 139 1.50 -3.99 -12.34
CA ASN A 139 2.18 -5.15 -12.90
C ASN A 139 2.09 -6.40 -12.01
N ARG A 140 1.97 -6.19 -10.70
CA ARG A 140 1.82 -7.23 -9.67
C ARG A 140 0.39 -7.55 -9.31
N ASN A 141 -0.58 -6.83 -9.89
CA ASN A 141 -2.00 -6.97 -9.59
C ASN A 141 -2.29 -6.92 -8.08
N VAL A 142 -1.69 -5.93 -7.39
CA VAL A 142 -1.93 -5.73 -5.96
C VAL A 142 -3.41 -5.47 -5.73
N LYS A 143 -3.98 -6.08 -4.70
CA LYS A 143 -5.42 -5.98 -4.42
C LYS A 143 -5.73 -6.06 -2.94
N ASN A 144 -7.01 -5.91 -2.61
CA ASN A 144 -7.54 -5.99 -1.25
C ASN A 144 -6.80 -4.99 -0.33
N LYS A 145 -6.83 -3.71 -0.71
CA LYS A 145 -6.30 -2.60 0.09
C LYS A 145 -7.39 -1.58 0.36
N PHE A 146 -7.36 -0.99 1.55
CA PHE A 146 -8.05 0.27 1.81
C PHE A 146 -7.18 1.38 1.25
N PHE A 147 -7.71 2.11 0.27
CA PHE A 147 -6.94 3.04 -0.54
C PHE A 147 -7.48 4.46 -0.42
N SER A 148 -6.59 5.42 -0.26
CA SER A 148 -6.87 6.82 -0.55
C SER A 148 -5.64 7.47 -1.17
N PHE A 149 -5.76 8.72 -1.60
CA PHE A 149 -4.67 9.47 -2.19
C PHE A 149 -4.78 10.96 -1.87
N PHE A 150 -3.66 11.65 -2.03
CA PHE A 150 -3.59 13.10 -1.95
C PHE A 150 -2.69 13.66 -3.05
N SER A 151 -3.00 14.88 -3.48
CA SER A 151 -2.28 15.56 -4.55
C SER A 151 -1.94 17.00 -4.20
N GLY A 152 -0.83 17.47 -4.77
CA GLY A 152 -0.44 18.88 -4.73
C GLY A 152 -0.36 19.46 -6.13
N HIS A 153 -0.87 20.68 -6.36
CA HIS A 153 -0.77 21.34 -7.66
C HIS A 153 -0.73 22.87 -7.53
N THR A 154 -0.43 23.59 -8.61
CA THR A 154 -0.40 25.06 -8.63
C THR A 154 -1.47 25.65 -9.55
N TRP A 155 -1.69 25.04 -10.73
CA TRP A 155 -2.66 25.47 -11.74
C TRP A 155 -3.69 24.40 -12.05
N ALA A 156 -3.24 23.26 -12.58
CA ALA A 156 -4.07 22.12 -12.93
C ALA A 156 -3.58 20.88 -12.19
N ASP A 157 -4.52 20.07 -11.67
CA ASP A 157 -4.18 18.87 -10.90
C ASP A 157 -4.16 17.61 -11.80
N GLY A 158 -3.03 17.42 -12.47
CA GLY A 158 -2.78 16.21 -13.26
C GLY A 158 -2.61 14.96 -12.38
N ALA A 159 -1.98 15.12 -11.21
CA ALA A 159 -1.74 14.01 -10.29
C ALA A 159 -3.04 13.39 -9.75
N LYS A 160 -4.01 14.20 -9.36
CA LYS A 160 -5.34 13.74 -8.92
C LYS A 160 -6.03 12.88 -9.97
N ARG A 161 -5.98 13.29 -11.25
CA ARG A 161 -6.60 12.54 -12.35
C ARG A 161 -5.97 11.15 -12.49
N GLU A 162 -4.64 11.07 -12.52
CA GLU A 162 -3.92 9.81 -12.67
C GLU A 162 -4.09 8.89 -11.44
N LEU A 163 -4.06 9.43 -10.22
CA LEU A 163 -4.29 8.66 -8.99
C LEU A 163 -5.70 8.10 -8.92
N LYS A 164 -6.70 8.89 -9.32
CA LYS A 164 -8.09 8.44 -9.40
C LYS A 164 -8.26 7.32 -10.43
N ALA A 165 -7.71 7.49 -11.64
CA ALA A 165 -7.76 6.46 -12.69
C ALA A 165 -7.05 5.17 -12.25
N PHE A 166 -5.91 5.29 -11.54
CA PHE A 166 -5.25 4.16 -10.91
C PHE A 166 -6.16 3.46 -9.89
N ALA A 167 -6.80 4.20 -8.97
CA ALA A 167 -7.70 3.62 -7.98
C ALA A 167 -8.86 2.85 -8.61
N GLU A 168 -9.48 3.42 -9.65
CA GLU A 168 -10.60 2.83 -10.39
C GLU A 168 -10.21 1.54 -11.13
N GLY A 169 -8.96 1.47 -11.61
CA GLY A 169 -8.43 0.29 -12.31
C GLY A 169 -7.98 -0.85 -11.41
N MET A 170 -7.95 -0.66 -10.08
CA MET A 170 -7.45 -1.63 -9.12
C MET A 170 -8.60 -2.23 -8.29
N GLU A 171 -8.41 -3.46 -7.80
CA GLU A 171 -9.34 -4.15 -6.89
C GLU A 171 -9.17 -3.64 -5.45
N PHE A 172 -9.28 -2.31 -5.26
CA PHE A 172 -9.17 -1.63 -3.97
C PHE A 172 -10.54 -1.19 -3.45
N GLU A 173 -10.65 -1.05 -2.14
CA GLU A 173 -11.74 -0.28 -1.52
C GLU A 173 -11.25 1.15 -1.34
N THR A 174 -11.88 2.09 -2.03
CA THR A 174 -11.47 3.50 -1.98
C THR A 174 -12.19 4.22 -0.85
N ILE A 175 -11.43 4.91 -0.01
CA ILE A 175 -11.91 5.85 1.01
C ILE A 175 -12.10 7.20 0.30
N CYS A 176 -13.31 7.78 0.37
CA CYS A 176 -13.70 8.94 -0.46
C CYS A 176 -12.91 10.21 -0.16
N GLU A 177 -12.45 10.34 1.06
CA GLU A 177 -11.66 11.46 1.56
C GLU A 177 -10.32 11.46 0.81
N SER A 178 -10.23 12.23 -0.27
CA SER A 178 -8.98 12.56 -0.96
C SER A 178 -8.65 14.03 -0.73
N VAL A 179 -7.36 14.34 -0.59
CA VAL A 179 -6.92 15.69 -0.25
C VAL A 179 -6.23 16.33 -1.44
N GLU A 180 -6.74 17.49 -1.83
CA GLU A 180 -6.17 18.32 -2.88
C GLU A 180 -5.57 19.59 -2.25
N MET A 181 -4.27 19.80 -2.47
CA MET A 181 -3.55 20.96 -1.97
C MET A 181 -3.14 21.86 -3.15
N LYS A 182 -3.71 23.06 -3.19
CA LYS A 182 -3.30 24.09 -4.14
C LYS A 182 -2.22 24.98 -3.54
N GLN A 183 -1.04 25.00 -4.18
CA GLN A 183 0.17 25.75 -3.83
C GLN A 183 0.80 25.36 -2.49
N SER A 184 0.12 25.66 -1.37
CA SER A 184 0.64 25.47 -0.02
C SER A 184 -0.43 24.95 0.94
N LEU A 185 0.03 24.53 2.11
CA LEU A 185 -0.86 24.18 3.21
C LEU A 185 -1.67 25.40 3.66
N ASN A 186 -2.96 25.16 3.90
CA ASN A 186 -3.85 26.09 4.55
C ASN A 186 -4.74 25.30 5.51
N ARG A 187 -5.52 26.01 6.33
CA ARG A 187 -6.35 25.39 7.37
C ARG A 187 -7.29 24.31 6.84
N ASN A 188 -7.99 24.56 5.73
CA ASN A 188 -8.90 23.59 5.13
C ASN A 188 -8.17 22.33 4.63
N VAL A 189 -7.00 22.51 3.99
CA VAL A 189 -6.17 21.37 3.55
C VAL A 189 -5.72 20.51 4.74
N MET A 190 -5.33 21.16 5.86
CA MET A 190 -4.94 20.44 7.08
C MET A 190 -6.12 19.70 7.72
N GLU A 191 -7.31 20.31 7.76
CA GLU A 191 -8.54 19.68 8.26
C GLU A 191 -8.92 18.45 7.41
N ASN A 192 -8.82 18.54 6.07
CA ASN A 192 -9.08 17.41 5.18
C ASN A 192 -8.03 16.30 5.31
N ALA A 193 -6.75 16.67 5.50
CA ALA A 193 -5.67 15.71 5.76
C ALA A 193 -5.89 14.94 7.06
N TYR A 194 -6.32 15.65 8.11
CA TYR A 194 -6.68 15.02 9.37
C TYR A 194 -7.87 14.07 9.20
N ALA A 195 -8.93 14.52 8.50
CA ALA A 195 -10.10 13.69 8.22
C ALA A 195 -9.74 12.41 7.46
N LEU A 196 -8.87 12.49 6.45
CA LEU A 196 -8.39 11.33 5.69
C LEU A 196 -7.64 10.34 6.60
N GLY A 197 -6.70 10.83 7.42
CA GLY A 197 -5.96 9.99 8.35
C GLY A 197 -6.87 9.29 9.36
N LYS A 198 -7.85 10.02 9.90
CA LYS A 198 -8.89 9.47 10.80
C LYS A 198 -9.74 8.40 10.11
N ALA A 199 -10.29 8.68 8.93
CA ALA A 199 -11.12 7.73 8.18
C ALA A 199 -10.36 6.44 7.83
N MET A 200 -9.09 6.57 7.43
CA MET A 200 -8.23 5.40 7.19
C MET A 200 -8.01 4.58 8.46
N ALA A 201 -7.76 5.25 9.60
CA ALA A 201 -7.60 4.55 10.87
C ALA A 201 -8.91 3.83 11.27
N GLU A 202 -10.06 4.50 11.23
CA GLU A 202 -11.35 3.88 11.54
C GLU A 202 -11.63 2.66 10.66
N ARG A 203 -11.36 2.76 9.35
CA ARG A 203 -11.50 1.62 8.44
C ARG A 203 -10.55 0.48 8.80
N LEU A 204 -9.29 0.78 9.16
CA LEU A 204 -8.34 -0.24 9.62
C LEU A 204 -8.77 -0.93 10.92
N HIS A 205 -9.49 -0.24 11.82
CA HIS A 205 -9.97 -0.82 13.08
C HIS A 205 -11.28 -1.61 12.96
N SER A 206 -12.10 -1.31 11.95
CA SER A 206 -13.40 -1.97 11.74
C SER A 206 -13.30 -3.50 11.68
N GLY A 207 -12.15 -4.05 11.29
CA GLY A 207 -11.93 -5.48 11.17
C GLY A 207 -12.60 -6.12 9.95
N ASP A 208 -13.36 -5.35 9.16
CA ASP A 208 -14.03 -5.89 7.99
C ASP A 208 -13.03 -6.30 6.91
N ALA A 209 -13.49 -7.21 6.05
CA ALA A 209 -12.81 -7.49 4.81
C ALA A 209 -12.82 -6.25 3.89
N VAL A 210 -11.77 -6.13 3.08
CA VAL A 210 -11.74 -5.16 1.98
C VAL A 210 -12.77 -5.60 0.94
N ILE A 211 -13.63 -4.68 0.52
CA ILE A 211 -14.62 -4.92 -0.53
C ILE A 211 -14.09 -4.30 -1.83
N PRO A 212 -13.64 -5.10 -2.82
CA PRO A 212 -13.09 -4.59 -4.06
C PRO A 212 -14.07 -3.66 -4.80
N HIS A 213 -13.54 -2.57 -5.37
CA HIS A 213 -14.29 -1.54 -6.10
C HIS A 213 -15.37 -0.79 -5.30
N LYS A 214 -15.46 -1.02 -3.99
CA LYS A 214 -16.33 -0.25 -3.12
C LYS A 214 -15.69 1.11 -2.86
N THR A 215 -16.53 2.13 -2.85
CA THR A 215 -16.19 3.48 -2.42
C THR A 215 -16.91 3.73 -1.09
N THR A 216 -16.15 3.97 -0.02
CA THR A 216 -16.67 4.21 1.34
C THR A 216 -16.45 5.67 1.69
N CYS A 217 -17.54 6.41 1.86
CA CYS A 217 -17.52 7.80 2.34
C CYS A 217 -18.08 7.81 3.76
N HIS A 218 -17.42 8.49 4.70
CA HIS A 218 -17.90 8.64 6.08
C HIS A 218 -18.56 10.00 6.33
#